data_AF-S4NMZ1-F1
#
_entry.id   AF-S4NMZ1-F1
#
_cell.length_a   1.000
_cell.length_b   1.000
_cell.length_c   1.000
_cell.angle_alpha   90.00
_cell.angle_beta   90.00
_cell.angle_gamma   90.00
#
_symmetry.space_group_name_H-M   'P 1'
#
loop_
_entity.id
_entity.type
_entity.pdbx_description
1 polymer ?
#
loop_
_entity_poly.entity_id
_entity_poly.type
_entity_poly.pdbx_seq_one_letter_code
_entity_poly.pdbx_strand_id
1 'polypeptide(L)'
;MRVTEEPGELLTFDAVGDAFAFLVPFGDGYHRVVCWDRGRELPDDAPVGLDEIRETTRRALGRDFGMHDPRWISRFHSDERQAPAYRVNRVFLAGDAAHVHTPAGAQGMNTGLQDAANLSWKLAAVLKGHAADPLLDTYQAERHPVGRSVLRSSGGIVRAAMARRPWTIALRTAFATFLGAVGPARRKALGQVTGIGYRYPAPRGSHRFTGRRVPDVALAGGGRLHEAMRGGRFVLITPEPYRAGGDREDRLAVERWAGDRRTTVLVRPDGYAAWAADAADARAIEAAVAAHVG
;
A
#
# COMPACT_ATOMS: atom_id res chain seq x y z
N MET A 1 14.68 -18.96 13.41
CA MET A 1 15.44 -19.81 14.36
C MET A 1 14.47 -20.62 15.19
N ARG A 2 14.90 -21.73 15.80
CA ARG A 2 14.10 -22.49 16.77
C ARG A 2 14.25 -21.87 18.16
N VAL A 3 13.32 -22.17 19.05
CA VAL A 3 13.34 -21.79 20.47
C VAL A 3 13.04 -23.02 21.30
N THR A 4 13.63 -23.12 22.49
CA THR A 4 13.37 -24.24 23.42
C THR A 4 12.19 -23.92 24.32
N GLU A 5 12.01 -22.63 24.66
CA GLU A 5 10.87 -22.14 25.42
C GLU A 5 9.90 -21.44 24.49
N GLU A 6 8.69 -21.98 24.32
CA GLU A 6 7.69 -21.31 23.50
C GLU A 6 7.19 -20.02 24.16
N PRO A 7 7.13 -18.90 23.43
CA PRO A 7 6.51 -17.70 23.93
C PRO A 7 5.01 -17.91 24.16
N GLY A 8 4.47 -17.38 25.27
CA GLY A 8 3.06 -17.54 25.62
C GLY A 8 2.07 -16.77 24.73
N GLU A 9 2.56 -15.85 23.90
CA GLU A 9 1.76 -15.04 22.98
C GLU A 9 2.26 -15.15 21.54
N LEU A 10 1.33 -15.10 20.57
CA LEU A 10 1.62 -15.15 19.13
C LEU A 10 2.57 -14.04 18.64
N LEU A 11 2.52 -12.87 19.29
CA LEU A 11 3.46 -11.79 19.05
C LEU A 11 4.05 -11.41 20.40
N THR A 12 5.27 -11.86 20.67
CA THR A 12 6.01 -11.44 21.86
C THR A 12 6.83 -10.23 21.49
N PHE A 13 6.61 -9.10 22.16
CA PHE A 13 7.29 -7.83 21.89
C PHE A 13 7.52 -7.08 23.21
N ASP A 14 8.72 -6.52 23.36
CA ASP A 14 9.03 -5.55 24.40
C ASP A 14 10.13 -4.59 23.91
N ALA A 15 10.18 -3.42 24.53
CA ALA A 15 11.18 -2.39 24.30
C ALA A 15 11.64 -1.81 25.64
N VAL A 16 12.79 -2.29 26.12
CA VAL A 16 13.38 -1.90 27.42
C VAL A 16 14.68 -1.13 27.20
N GLY A 17 14.77 0.05 27.82
CA GLY A 17 15.89 0.95 27.59
C GLY A 17 16.05 1.21 26.10
N ASP A 18 17.26 1.10 25.59
CA ASP A 18 17.61 1.37 24.19
C ASP A 18 17.59 0.14 23.26
N ALA A 19 17.01 -0.98 23.73
CA ALA A 19 16.80 -2.18 22.94
C ALA A 19 15.30 -2.45 22.68
N PHE A 20 14.98 -3.02 21.52
CA PHE A 20 13.69 -3.67 21.29
C PHE A 20 13.90 -5.05 20.66
N ALA A 21 12.97 -5.96 20.91
CA ALA A 21 12.89 -7.20 20.15
C ALA A 21 11.45 -7.66 20.00
N PHE A 22 11.19 -8.39 18.92
CA PHE A 22 9.97 -9.18 18.80
C PHE A 22 10.22 -10.56 18.23
N LEU A 23 9.37 -11.50 18.66
CA LEU A 23 9.31 -12.89 18.22
C LEU A 23 7.93 -13.19 17.63
N VAL A 24 7.92 -13.81 16.45
CA VAL A 24 6.70 -14.32 15.79
C VAL A 24 6.93 -15.74 15.31
N PRO A 25 6.05 -16.70 15.63
CA PRO A 25 6.14 -18.07 15.11
C PRO A 25 5.70 -18.14 13.64
N PHE A 26 6.35 -19.00 12.86
CA PHE A 26 5.91 -19.38 11.51
C PHE A 26 4.93 -20.56 11.50
N GLY A 27 4.78 -21.26 12.64
CA GLY A 27 3.92 -22.44 12.78
C GLY A 27 4.58 -23.77 12.40
N ASP A 28 5.83 -23.76 11.92
CA ASP A 28 6.63 -24.94 11.56
C ASP A 28 7.74 -25.24 12.58
N GLY A 29 7.61 -24.72 13.80
CA GLY A 29 8.63 -24.76 14.85
C GLY A 29 9.73 -23.69 14.70
N TYR A 30 9.72 -22.88 13.64
CA TYR A 30 10.63 -21.75 13.49
C TYR A 30 9.96 -20.44 13.87
N HIS A 31 10.78 -19.53 14.37
CA HIS A 31 10.43 -18.19 14.80
C HIS A 31 11.23 -17.16 14.00
N ARG A 32 10.56 -16.06 13.65
CA ARG A 32 11.20 -14.82 13.21
C ARG A 32 11.53 -14.00 14.44
N VAL A 33 12.80 -13.66 14.60
CA VAL A 33 13.29 -12.72 15.59
C VAL A 33 13.73 -11.46 14.87
N VAL A 34 13.29 -10.32 15.35
CA VAL A 34 13.82 -9.02 14.95
C VAL A 34 14.18 -8.29 16.22
N CYS A 35 15.42 -7.84 16.31
CA CYS A 35 15.94 -7.12 17.46
C CYS A 35 16.76 -5.92 17.01
N TRP A 36 16.86 -4.92 17.87
CA TRP A 36 17.63 -3.71 17.63
C TRP A 36 18.13 -3.16 18.95
N ASP A 37 19.32 -2.57 18.90
CA ASP A 37 19.97 -1.91 20.02
C ASP A 37 20.57 -0.59 19.52
N ARG A 38 20.08 0.54 20.05
CA ARG A 38 20.61 1.87 19.68
C ARG A 38 22.09 2.02 20.07
N GLY A 39 22.55 1.32 21.10
CA GLY A 39 23.94 1.39 21.54
C GLY A 39 24.91 0.64 20.63
N ARG A 40 24.41 -0.07 19.61
CA ARG A 40 25.20 -1.00 18.79
C ARG A 40 24.87 -0.90 17.30
N GLU A 41 25.12 0.28 16.73
CA GLU A 41 25.02 0.52 15.29
C GLU A 41 26.31 0.05 14.60
N LEU A 42 26.20 -1.01 13.80
CA LEU A 42 27.27 -1.55 12.96
C LEU A 42 26.84 -1.50 11.49
N PRO A 43 27.78 -1.37 10.53
CA PRO A 43 27.49 -1.41 9.09
C PRO A 43 26.70 -2.65 8.66
N ASP A 44 25.91 -2.57 7.58
CA ASP A 44 25.06 -3.67 7.08
C ASP A 44 25.84 -4.93 6.67
N ASP A 45 27.08 -4.78 6.23
CA ASP A 45 27.98 -5.86 5.85
C ASP A 45 28.73 -6.47 7.05
N ALA A 46 28.59 -5.89 8.25
CA ALA A 46 29.19 -6.43 9.45
C ALA A 46 28.54 -7.79 9.79
N PRO A 47 29.34 -8.85 10.00
CA PRO A 47 28.80 -10.17 10.30
C PRO A 47 27.94 -10.13 11.56
N VAL A 48 26.80 -10.81 11.50
CA VAL A 48 25.85 -10.91 12.62
C VAL A 48 25.75 -12.37 13.06
N GLY A 49 26.08 -12.61 14.32
CA GLY A 49 26.04 -13.94 14.93
C GLY A 49 24.77 -14.16 15.74
N LEU A 50 24.44 -15.42 16.01
CA LEU A 50 23.31 -15.78 16.88
C LEU A 50 23.48 -15.22 18.30
N ASP A 51 24.70 -15.18 18.82
CA ASP A 51 24.95 -14.70 20.18
C ASP A 51 24.65 -13.20 20.35
N GLU A 52 24.85 -12.40 19.29
CA GLU A 52 24.44 -11.00 19.29
C GLU A 52 22.92 -10.85 19.37
N ILE A 53 22.18 -11.69 18.64
CA ILE A 53 20.72 -11.70 18.68
C ILE A 53 20.23 -12.15 20.06
N ARG A 54 20.85 -13.18 20.65
CA ARG A 54 20.55 -13.65 22.01
C ARG A 54 20.73 -12.54 23.03
N GLU A 55 21.86 -11.84 22.98
CA GLU A 55 22.18 -10.74 23.90
C GLU A 55 21.18 -9.58 23.77
N THR A 56 20.88 -9.17 22.53
CA THR A 56 19.94 -8.08 22.28
C THR A 56 18.51 -8.45 22.69
N THR A 57 18.11 -9.70 22.43
CA THR A 57 16.79 -10.21 22.81
C THR A 57 16.68 -10.35 24.33
N ARG A 58 17.73 -10.82 25.03
CA ARG A 58 17.79 -10.84 26.50
C ARG A 58 17.63 -9.45 27.09
N ARG A 59 18.28 -8.43 26.50
CA ARG A 59 18.15 -7.05 26.96
C ARG A 59 16.74 -6.49 26.76
N ALA A 60 16.10 -6.81 25.64
CA ALA A 60 14.78 -6.30 25.31
C ALA A 60 13.64 -7.05 26.00
N LEU A 61 13.66 -8.39 26.03
CA LEU A 61 12.58 -9.25 26.50
C LEU A 61 12.86 -9.92 27.87
N GLY A 62 14.03 -9.67 28.45
CA GLY A 62 14.50 -10.32 29.68
C GLY A 62 15.06 -11.75 29.50
N ARG A 63 14.87 -12.36 28.33
CA ARG A 63 15.33 -13.73 27.98
C ARG A 63 15.49 -13.91 26.47
N ASP A 64 16.18 -14.96 26.05
CA ASP A 64 16.40 -15.31 24.63
C ASP A 64 15.63 -16.57 24.17
N PHE A 65 14.79 -17.14 25.04
CA PHE A 65 13.96 -18.31 24.78
C PHE A 65 14.75 -19.57 24.37
N GLY A 66 16.05 -19.63 24.68
CA GLY A 66 16.91 -20.72 24.26
C GLY A 66 17.04 -20.80 22.74
N MET A 67 17.05 -19.66 22.04
CA MET A 67 17.08 -19.63 20.57
C MET A 67 18.30 -20.38 19.98
N HIS A 68 18.08 -21.21 18.96
CA HIS A 68 19.07 -22.07 18.32
C HIS A 68 18.70 -22.38 16.86
N ASP A 69 19.58 -23.09 16.13
CA ASP A 69 19.39 -23.52 14.73
C ASP A 69 18.85 -22.41 13.79
N PRO A 70 19.60 -21.32 13.59
CA PRO A 70 19.18 -20.26 12.68
C PRO A 70 19.23 -20.75 11.22
N ARG A 71 18.08 -20.70 10.52
CA ARG A 71 18.03 -20.92 9.06
C ARG A 71 18.60 -19.75 8.25
N TRP A 72 18.44 -18.53 8.77
CA TRP A 72 18.88 -17.30 8.13
C TRP A 72 19.07 -16.22 9.20
N ILE A 73 20.12 -15.43 9.02
CA ILE A 73 20.44 -14.26 9.84
C ILE A 73 20.84 -13.14 8.88
N SER A 74 20.36 -11.93 9.15
CA SER A 74 20.70 -10.74 8.38
C SER A 74 20.71 -9.51 9.27
N ARG A 75 21.52 -8.53 8.89
CA ARG A 75 21.53 -7.18 9.44
C ARG A 75 20.99 -6.22 8.38
N PHE A 76 20.21 -5.24 8.83
CA PHE A 76 19.71 -4.20 7.95
C PHE A 76 19.51 -2.91 8.75
N HIS A 77 19.72 -1.77 8.10
CA HIS A 77 19.27 -0.48 8.62
C HIS A 77 17.84 -0.17 8.18
N SER A 78 17.11 0.50 9.07
CA SER A 78 15.77 0.99 8.80
C SER A 78 15.83 2.50 8.54
N ASP A 79 16.16 2.88 7.31
CA ASP A 79 16.08 4.26 6.86
C ASP A 79 14.62 4.66 6.54
N GLU A 80 14.28 5.93 6.78
CA GLU A 80 13.06 6.57 6.29
C GLU A 80 13.43 7.62 5.23
N ARG A 81 13.46 7.21 3.95
CA ARG A 81 13.87 8.07 2.84
C ARG A 81 12.92 7.93 1.66
N GLN A 82 12.79 9.02 0.90
CA GLN A 82 11.99 9.07 -0.32
C GLN A 82 12.74 9.86 -1.38
N ALA A 83 12.78 9.34 -2.60
CA ALA A 83 13.30 10.06 -3.76
C ALA A 83 12.44 11.31 -4.01
N PRO A 84 13.04 12.50 -4.22
CA PRO A 84 12.28 13.73 -4.46
C PRO A 84 11.52 13.72 -5.79
N ALA A 85 12.00 12.93 -6.75
CA ALA A 85 11.40 12.73 -8.06
C ALA A 85 11.37 11.24 -8.41
N TYR A 86 10.19 10.74 -8.75
CA TYR A 86 9.95 9.38 -9.23
C TYR A 86 10.13 9.26 -10.74
N ARG A 87 10.19 10.40 -11.44
CA ARG A 87 10.42 10.50 -12.88
C ARG A 87 11.46 11.60 -13.13
N VAL A 88 12.47 11.29 -13.94
CA VAL A 88 13.37 12.25 -14.56
C VAL A 88 13.46 11.90 -16.04
N ASN A 89 12.75 12.66 -16.88
CA ASN A 89 12.62 12.38 -18.31
C ASN A 89 12.10 10.95 -18.58
N ARG A 90 12.99 10.08 -19.08
CA ARG A 90 12.70 8.68 -19.45
C ARG A 90 13.10 7.67 -18.37
N VAL A 91 13.58 8.14 -17.21
CA VAL A 91 14.00 7.31 -16.08
C VAL A 91 12.94 7.39 -14.99
N PHE A 92 12.56 6.23 -14.46
CA PHE A 92 11.53 6.09 -13.43
C PHE A 92 12.05 5.28 -12.25
N LEU A 93 11.61 5.62 -11.04
CA LEU A 93 11.87 4.88 -9.80
C LEU A 93 10.56 4.32 -9.25
N ALA A 94 10.58 3.08 -8.76
CA ALA A 94 9.42 2.40 -8.15
C ALA A 94 9.87 1.49 -7.00
N GLY A 95 8.99 1.28 -6.01
CA GLY A 95 9.31 0.46 -4.83
C GLY A 95 10.47 1.03 -4.02
N ASP A 96 11.31 0.16 -3.47
CA ASP A 96 12.39 0.53 -2.56
C ASP A 96 13.43 1.49 -3.18
N ALA A 97 13.55 1.51 -4.52
CA ALA A 97 14.37 2.50 -5.22
C ALA A 97 13.80 3.93 -5.12
N ALA A 98 12.49 4.08 -4.90
CA ALA A 98 11.81 5.35 -4.76
C ALA A 98 11.53 5.72 -3.29
N HIS A 99 11.37 4.75 -2.41
CA HIS A 99 11.11 4.99 -0.98
C HIS A 99 11.49 3.77 -0.14
N VAL A 100 12.25 4.00 0.93
CA VAL A 100 12.57 3.00 1.95
C VAL A 100 12.01 3.49 3.28
N HIS A 101 11.37 2.61 4.02
CA HIS A 101 10.77 2.94 5.30
C HIS A 101 10.90 1.76 6.27
N THR A 102 10.69 2.03 7.55
CA THR A 102 10.68 0.98 8.57
C THR A 102 9.70 -0.15 8.21
N PRO A 103 10.07 -1.43 8.43
CA PRO A 103 9.21 -2.57 8.12
C PRO A 103 7.94 -2.61 8.99
N ALA A 104 7.81 -1.73 9.98
CA ALA A 104 6.61 -1.59 10.79
C ALA A 104 5.35 -1.40 9.91
N GLY A 105 4.38 -2.29 10.09
CA GLY A 105 3.13 -2.29 9.31
C GLY A 105 3.16 -3.05 7.98
N ALA A 106 4.30 -3.66 7.60
CA ALA A 106 4.43 -4.51 6.40
C ALA A 106 3.98 -3.82 5.08
N GLN A 107 4.25 -2.53 4.94
CA GLN A 107 3.72 -1.71 3.83
C GLN A 107 4.67 -1.58 2.63
N GLY A 108 5.95 -1.94 2.74
CA GLY A 108 6.98 -1.65 1.72
C GLY A 108 6.71 -2.35 0.40
N MET A 109 6.75 -3.68 0.40
CA MET A 109 6.43 -4.50 -0.78
C MET A 109 5.05 -4.16 -1.37
N ASN A 110 4.05 -3.97 -0.51
CA ASN A 110 2.69 -3.61 -0.94
C ASN A 110 2.67 -2.26 -1.71
N THR A 111 3.43 -1.27 -1.23
CA THR A 111 3.52 0.05 -1.86
C THR A 111 4.26 -0.05 -3.20
N GLY A 112 5.37 -0.81 -3.26
CA GLY A 112 6.11 -1.03 -4.50
C GLY A 112 5.32 -1.76 -5.58
N LEU A 113 4.54 -2.79 -5.23
CA LEU A 113 3.65 -3.48 -6.17
C LEU A 113 2.58 -2.52 -6.73
N GLN A 114 2.06 -1.62 -5.91
CA GLN A 114 1.11 -0.60 -6.36
C GLN A 114 1.75 0.49 -7.22
N ASP A 115 3.01 0.84 -6.98
CA ASP A 115 3.76 1.75 -7.86
C ASP A 115 3.90 1.14 -9.25
N ALA A 116 4.31 -0.12 -9.33
CA ALA A 116 4.42 -0.85 -10.59
C ALA A 116 3.07 -0.95 -11.32
N ALA A 117 1.99 -1.27 -10.60
CA ALA A 117 0.64 -1.31 -11.18
C ALA A 117 0.18 0.06 -11.70
N ASN A 118 0.55 1.16 -11.04
CA ASN A 118 0.20 2.51 -11.48
C ASN A 118 1.02 2.96 -12.70
N LEU A 119 2.30 2.61 -12.75
CA LEU A 119 3.22 3.08 -13.80
C LEU A 119 3.11 2.26 -15.10
N SER A 120 2.93 0.95 -15.01
CA SER A 120 3.03 0.03 -16.16
C SER A 120 2.05 0.35 -17.28
N TRP A 121 0.78 0.58 -16.96
CA TRP A 121 -0.25 0.88 -17.97
C TRP A 121 -0.04 2.25 -18.60
N LYS A 122 0.46 3.24 -17.83
CA LYS A 122 0.75 4.59 -18.35
C LYS A 122 1.92 4.55 -19.32
N LEU A 123 2.98 3.82 -18.98
CA LEU A 123 4.12 3.58 -19.87
C LEU A 123 3.65 2.89 -21.16
N ALA A 124 2.86 1.82 -21.03
CA ALA A 124 2.34 1.12 -22.19
C ALA A 124 1.45 2.02 -23.08
N ALA A 125 0.61 2.86 -22.49
CA ALA A 125 -0.24 3.78 -23.22
C ALA A 125 0.56 4.83 -24.00
N VAL A 126 1.58 5.43 -23.39
CA VAL A 126 2.44 6.42 -24.08
C VAL A 126 3.30 5.77 -25.15
N LEU A 127 3.91 4.60 -24.88
CA LEU A 127 4.75 3.90 -25.85
C LEU A 127 3.97 3.44 -27.09
N LYS A 128 2.69 3.10 -26.94
CA LYS A 128 1.80 2.72 -28.04
C LYS A 128 1.14 3.92 -28.74
N GLY A 129 1.41 5.15 -28.29
CA GLY A 129 0.80 6.36 -28.87
C GLY A 129 -0.66 6.58 -28.49
N HIS A 130 -1.19 5.85 -27.50
CA HIS A 130 -2.59 5.97 -27.04
C HIS A 130 -2.79 7.10 -26.02
N ALA A 131 -1.71 7.60 -25.43
CA ALA A 131 -1.73 8.72 -24.51
C ALA A 131 -0.52 9.62 -24.74
N ALA A 132 -0.68 10.91 -24.43
CA ALA A 132 0.42 11.86 -24.48
C ALA A 132 1.35 11.72 -23.26
N ASP A 133 2.61 12.17 -23.41
CA ASP A 133 3.65 12.09 -22.38
C ASP A 133 3.22 12.65 -20.99
N PRO A 134 2.42 13.74 -20.88
CA PRO A 134 1.97 14.25 -19.58
C PRO A 134 1.20 13.24 -18.71
N LEU A 135 0.67 12.16 -19.29
CA LEU A 135 0.10 11.06 -18.49
C LEU A 135 1.14 10.47 -17.54
N LEU A 136 2.40 10.38 -17.93
CA LEU A 136 3.48 9.83 -17.10
C LEU A 136 3.83 10.73 -15.91
N ASP A 137 3.59 12.03 -16.00
CA ASP A 137 3.79 12.96 -14.87
C ASP A 137 2.79 12.69 -13.74
N THR A 138 1.64 12.10 -14.05
CA THR A 138 0.66 11.69 -13.04
C THR A 138 1.22 10.60 -12.12
N TYR A 139 2.23 9.82 -12.52
CA TYR A 139 2.86 8.82 -11.65
C TYR A 139 3.45 9.47 -10.38
N GLN A 140 4.23 10.56 -10.55
CA GLN A 140 4.74 11.37 -9.44
C GLN A 140 3.58 11.93 -8.61
N ALA A 141 2.62 12.60 -9.26
CA ALA A 141 1.51 13.28 -8.58
C ALA A 141 0.62 12.32 -7.75
N GLU A 142 0.51 11.06 -8.19
CA GLU A 142 -0.33 10.05 -7.55
C GLU A 142 0.44 9.23 -6.50
N ARG A 143 1.66 8.78 -6.80
CA ARG A 143 2.39 7.81 -5.97
C ARG A 143 3.35 8.44 -4.97
N HIS A 144 3.91 9.61 -5.26
CA HIS A 144 4.79 10.29 -4.31
C HIS A 144 4.06 10.69 -3.00
N PRO A 145 2.82 11.21 -3.01
CA PRO A 145 2.08 11.47 -1.77
C PRO A 145 1.75 10.20 -0.97
N VAL A 146 1.55 9.06 -1.66
CA VAL A 146 1.32 7.76 -1.02
C VAL A 146 2.57 7.30 -0.28
N GLY A 147 3.73 7.28 -0.94
CA GLY A 147 5.01 6.94 -0.29
C GLY A 147 5.31 7.82 0.92
N ARG A 148 5.06 9.13 0.81
CA ARG A 148 5.19 10.07 1.94
C ARG A 148 4.25 9.74 3.10
N SER A 149 3.01 9.35 2.79
CA SER A 149 2.04 8.96 3.81
C SER A 149 2.46 7.68 4.52
N VAL A 150 2.97 6.70 3.79
CA VAL A 150 3.45 5.41 4.34
C VAL A 150 4.62 5.64 5.28
N LEU A 151 5.62 6.44 4.86
CA LEU A 151 6.75 6.85 5.70
C LEU A 151 6.29 7.50 7.03
N ARG A 152 5.34 8.43 6.95
CA ARG A 152 4.83 9.11 8.14
C ARG A 152 4.07 8.17 9.06
N SER A 153 3.27 7.24 8.52
CA SER A 153 2.53 6.27 9.33
C SER A 153 3.44 5.24 9.96
N SER A 154 4.38 4.68 9.21
CA SER A 154 5.31 3.66 9.68
C SER A 154 6.20 4.21 10.80
N GLY A 155 6.78 5.40 10.62
CA GLY A 155 7.55 6.07 11.66
C GLY A 155 6.70 6.48 12.88
N GLY A 156 5.44 6.83 12.64
CA GLY A 156 4.47 7.11 13.71
C GLY A 156 4.21 5.88 14.60
N ILE A 157 4.07 4.70 13.99
CA ILE A 157 3.88 3.42 14.69
C ILE A 157 5.10 3.11 15.56
N VAL A 158 6.32 3.20 15.01
CA VAL A 158 7.55 2.94 15.76
C VAL A 158 7.70 3.92 16.93
N ARG A 159 7.50 5.23 16.71
CA ARG A 159 7.57 6.23 17.79
C ARG A 159 6.52 5.99 18.88
N ALA A 160 5.32 5.56 18.51
CA ALA A 160 4.26 5.22 19.45
C ALA A 160 4.57 3.93 20.24
N ALA A 161 5.22 2.94 19.62
CA ALA A 161 5.68 1.74 20.29
C ALA A 161 6.84 2.03 21.27
N MET A 162 7.72 2.97 20.93
CA MET A 162 8.84 3.42 21.77
C MET A 162 8.46 4.51 22.78
N ALA A 163 7.17 4.82 22.96
CA ALA A 163 6.71 5.89 23.83
C ALA A 163 6.97 5.56 25.31
N ARG A 164 7.88 6.30 25.97
CA ARG A 164 8.29 6.05 27.37
C ARG A 164 7.64 6.99 28.40
N ARG A 165 7.09 8.14 27.98
CA ARG A 165 6.57 9.14 28.93
C ARG A 165 5.11 8.84 29.28
N PRO A 166 4.68 8.99 30.54
CA PRO A 166 3.29 8.72 30.95
C PRO A 166 2.26 9.45 30.08
N TRP A 167 2.53 10.70 29.70
CA TRP A 167 1.65 11.47 28.82
C TRP A 167 1.62 10.95 27.37
N THR A 168 2.74 10.44 26.84
CA THR A 168 2.77 9.82 25.49
C THR A 168 2.02 8.51 25.46
N ILE A 169 2.09 7.73 26.55
CA ILE A 169 1.33 6.49 26.71
C ILE A 169 -0.16 6.83 26.82
N ALA A 170 -0.54 7.83 27.63
CA ALA A 170 -1.91 8.29 27.74
C ALA A 170 -2.48 8.77 26.40
N LEU A 171 -1.69 9.54 25.63
CA LEU A 171 -2.09 9.99 24.28
C LEU A 171 -2.29 8.80 23.33
N ARG A 172 -1.39 7.81 23.35
CA ARG A 172 -1.54 6.57 22.56
C ARG A 172 -2.81 5.82 22.92
N THR A 173 -3.09 5.67 24.22
CA THR A 173 -4.30 5.00 24.72
C THR A 173 -5.56 5.75 24.32
N ALA A 174 -5.58 7.08 24.49
CA ALA A 174 -6.72 7.91 24.07
C ALA A 174 -6.98 7.81 22.55
N PHE A 175 -5.92 7.82 21.74
CA PHE A 175 -6.02 7.64 20.29
C PHE A 175 -6.56 6.25 19.92
N ALA A 176 -6.09 5.19 20.58
CA ALA A 176 -6.60 3.83 20.37
C ALA A 176 -8.10 3.73 20.75
N THR A 177 -8.51 4.32 21.87
CA THR A 177 -9.92 4.38 22.29
C THR A 177 -10.77 5.14 21.28
N PHE A 178 -10.29 6.27 20.77
CA PHE A 178 -10.96 7.04 19.72
C PHE A 178 -11.15 6.23 18.43
N LEU A 179 -10.12 5.50 17.99
CA LEU A 179 -10.23 4.59 16.84
C LEU A 179 -11.20 3.43 17.09
N GLY A 180 -11.30 2.95 18.34
CA GLY A 180 -12.31 1.97 18.73
C GLY A 180 -13.73 2.51 18.61
N ALA A 181 -13.95 3.74 19.08
CA ALA A 181 -15.28 4.37 19.16
C ALA A 181 -15.76 4.95 17.82
N VAL A 182 -14.86 5.47 16.97
CA VAL A 182 -15.25 6.22 15.76
C VAL A 182 -15.05 5.39 14.50
N GLY A 183 -16.14 4.76 14.04
CA GLY A 183 -16.16 3.90 12.85
C GLY A 183 -15.54 4.50 11.57
N PRO A 184 -15.83 5.76 11.19
CA PRO A 184 -15.20 6.40 10.04
C PRO A 184 -13.67 6.58 10.19
N ALA A 185 -13.20 6.94 11.39
CA ALA A 185 -11.78 7.10 11.67
C ALA A 185 -11.06 5.74 11.60
N ARG A 186 -11.65 4.69 12.19
CA ARG A 186 -11.17 3.30 12.08
C ARG A 186 -11.03 2.86 10.63
N ARG A 187 -12.07 3.11 9.82
CA ARG A 187 -12.08 2.74 8.39
C ARG A 187 -10.99 3.46 7.61
N LYS A 188 -10.76 4.75 7.90
CA LYS A 188 -9.69 5.53 7.28
C LYS A 188 -8.31 4.99 7.66
N ALA A 189 -8.08 4.72 8.95
CA ALA A 189 -6.82 4.15 9.43
C ALA A 189 -6.55 2.78 8.81
N LEU A 190 -7.54 1.88 8.81
CA LEU A 190 -7.43 0.56 8.19
C LEU A 190 -7.17 0.67 6.68
N GLY A 191 -7.85 1.59 5.99
CA GLY A 191 -7.63 1.85 4.56
C GLY A 191 -6.22 2.36 4.26
N GLN A 192 -5.62 3.16 5.14
CA GLN A 192 -4.23 3.59 5.01
C GLN A 192 -3.25 2.44 5.24
N VAL A 193 -3.44 1.64 6.29
CA VAL A 193 -2.57 0.50 6.62
C VAL A 193 -2.58 -0.54 5.49
N THR A 194 -3.76 -0.90 5.00
CA THR A 194 -3.93 -1.87 3.90
C THR A 194 -3.58 -1.31 2.52
N GLY A 195 -3.40 0.01 2.40
CA GLY A 195 -3.08 0.67 1.14
C GLY A 195 -4.25 0.82 0.15
N ILE A 196 -5.46 0.34 0.48
CA ILE A 196 -6.63 0.44 -0.42
C ILE A 196 -7.43 1.74 -0.23
N GLY A 197 -7.16 2.48 0.84
CA GLY A 197 -7.86 3.71 1.20
C GLY A 197 -7.29 4.98 0.57
N TYR A 198 -6.22 4.87 -0.23
CA TYR A 198 -5.64 6.02 -0.92
C TYR A 198 -6.55 6.52 -2.05
N ARG A 199 -6.54 7.82 -2.25
CA ARG A 199 -7.28 8.52 -3.31
C ARG A 199 -6.31 9.38 -4.10
N TYR A 200 -6.36 9.28 -5.42
CA TYR A 200 -5.59 10.13 -6.31
C TYR A 200 -6.23 11.52 -6.48
N PRO A 201 -5.40 12.56 -6.75
CA PRO A 201 -5.90 13.89 -7.03
C PRO A 201 -6.94 13.87 -8.16
N ALA A 202 -8.00 14.66 -8.00
CA ALA A 202 -9.03 14.83 -9.01
C ALA A 202 -9.31 16.34 -9.18
N PRO A 203 -9.65 16.80 -10.38
CA PRO A 203 -10.06 18.19 -10.62
C PRO A 203 -11.20 18.63 -9.68
N ARG A 204 -11.28 19.94 -9.43
CA ARG A 204 -12.41 20.51 -8.67
C ARG A 204 -13.71 20.25 -9.43
N GLY A 205 -14.76 19.88 -8.70
CA GLY A 205 -16.06 19.54 -9.28
C GLY A 205 -16.16 18.10 -9.82
N SER A 206 -15.09 17.31 -9.79
CA SER A 206 -15.17 15.88 -10.14
C SER A 206 -16.06 15.10 -9.17
N HIS A 207 -16.71 14.06 -9.69
CA HIS A 207 -17.54 13.18 -8.90
C HIS A 207 -16.77 12.54 -7.74
N ARG A 208 -17.48 12.21 -6.65
CA ARG A 208 -16.87 11.70 -5.40
C ARG A 208 -16.07 10.41 -5.58
N PHE A 209 -16.38 9.62 -6.60
CA PHE A 209 -15.66 8.38 -6.92
C PHE A 209 -14.37 8.62 -7.71
N THR A 210 -14.24 9.74 -8.43
CA THR A 210 -13.04 10.04 -9.21
C THR A 210 -11.80 10.06 -8.31
N GLY A 211 -10.79 9.31 -8.74
CA GLY A 211 -9.54 9.09 -8.03
C GLY A 211 -9.62 8.05 -6.89
N ARG A 212 -10.77 7.44 -6.62
CA ARG A 212 -10.89 6.36 -5.61
C ARG A 212 -10.69 4.99 -6.26
N ARG A 213 -10.14 4.06 -5.48
CA ARG A 213 -10.14 2.64 -5.84
C ARG A 213 -11.57 2.11 -5.90
N VAL A 214 -11.90 1.40 -6.97
CA VAL A 214 -13.21 0.77 -7.16
C VAL A 214 -13.14 -0.63 -6.55
N PRO A 215 -14.03 -0.99 -5.62
CA PRO A 215 -14.06 -2.33 -5.05
C PRO A 215 -14.51 -3.36 -6.08
N ASP A 216 -14.26 -4.63 -5.79
CA ASP A 216 -14.72 -5.71 -6.65
C ASP A 216 -16.25 -5.81 -6.64
N VAL A 217 -16.87 -5.43 -7.75
CA VAL A 217 -18.33 -5.30 -7.89
C VAL A 217 -18.86 -6.33 -8.85
N ALA A 218 -20.09 -6.79 -8.60
CA ALA A 218 -20.80 -7.70 -9.49
C ALA A 218 -21.29 -6.96 -10.75
N LEU A 219 -21.13 -7.63 -11.89
CA LEU A 219 -21.52 -7.15 -13.22
C LEU A 219 -22.74 -7.95 -13.72
N ALA A 220 -23.56 -7.33 -14.56
CA ALA A 220 -24.79 -7.96 -15.07
C ALA A 220 -24.54 -9.23 -15.89
N GLY A 221 -23.36 -9.36 -16.50
CA GLY A 221 -22.95 -10.54 -17.27
C GLY A 221 -22.59 -11.78 -16.41
N GLY A 222 -22.75 -11.71 -15.08
CA GLY A 222 -22.46 -12.81 -14.17
C GLY A 222 -21.02 -12.85 -13.62
N GLY A 223 -20.14 -11.96 -14.10
CA GLY A 223 -18.76 -11.81 -13.62
C GLY A 223 -18.56 -10.68 -12.62
N ARG A 224 -17.30 -10.42 -12.28
CA ARG A 224 -16.89 -9.32 -11.39
C ARG A 224 -15.92 -8.34 -12.05
N LEU A 225 -15.86 -7.12 -11.54
CA LEU A 225 -14.96 -6.08 -12.06
C LEU A 225 -13.51 -6.54 -12.15
N HIS A 226 -12.98 -7.18 -11.09
CA HIS A 226 -11.58 -7.62 -11.12
C HIS A 226 -11.30 -8.69 -12.18
N GLU A 227 -12.31 -9.43 -12.64
CA GLU A 227 -12.18 -10.39 -13.74
C GLU A 227 -12.13 -9.67 -15.09
N ALA A 228 -13.01 -8.68 -15.29
CA ALA A 228 -13.01 -7.83 -16.48
C ALA A 228 -11.69 -7.05 -16.65
N MET A 229 -11.04 -6.70 -15.54
CA MET A 229 -9.77 -5.97 -15.54
C MET A 229 -8.52 -6.80 -15.89
N ARG A 230 -8.60 -8.14 -15.93
CA ARG A 230 -7.41 -9.00 -16.15
C ARG A 230 -6.67 -8.72 -17.47
N GLY A 231 -7.36 -8.16 -18.46
CA GLY A 231 -6.76 -7.76 -19.74
C GLY A 231 -5.91 -6.48 -19.70
N GLY A 232 -5.79 -5.81 -18.54
CA GLY A 232 -5.07 -4.52 -18.45
C GLY A 232 -5.75 -3.38 -19.21
N ARG A 233 -7.05 -3.53 -19.48
CA ARG A 233 -7.89 -2.57 -20.19
C ARG A 233 -8.59 -1.63 -19.22
N PHE A 234 -9.05 -0.49 -19.71
CA PHE A 234 -10.06 0.30 -19.00
C PHE A 234 -11.38 -0.48 -18.96
N VAL A 235 -12.16 -0.26 -17.90
CA VAL A 235 -13.49 -0.85 -17.77
C VAL A 235 -14.49 0.28 -17.54
N LEU A 236 -15.41 0.48 -18.47
CA LEU A 236 -16.55 1.37 -18.32
C LEU A 236 -17.74 0.57 -17.79
N ILE A 237 -18.23 0.92 -16.60
CA ILE A 237 -19.43 0.31 -16.01
C ILE A 237 -20.58 1.30 -16.15
N THR A 238 -21.61 0.93 -16.91
CA THR A 238 -22.78 1.77 -17.16
C THR A 238 -24.05 1.24 -16.46
N PRO A 239 -25.04 2.11 -16.16
CA PRO A 239 -26.37 1.67 -15.74
C PRO A 239 -27.17 1.04 -16.89
N GLU A 240 -27.10 1.67 -18.06
CA GLU A 240 -27.84 1.28 -19.27
C GLU A 240 -26.91 0.74 -20.35
N PRO A 241 -27.40 -0.06 -21.32
CA PRO A 241 -26.57 -0.54 -22.42
C PRO A 241 -25.90 0.63 -23.15
N TYR A 242 -24.57 0.56 -23.24
CA TYR A 242 -23.76 1.50 -23.99
C TYR A 242 -22.86 0.71 -24.93
N ARG A 243 -22.72 1.18 -26.16
CA ARG A 243 -21.72 0.67 -27.11
C ARG A 243 -20.69 1.77 -27.31
N ALA A 244 -19.45 1.47 -26.96
CA ALA A 244 -18.34 2.38 -27.26
C ALA A 244 -18.20 2.49 -28.79
N GLY A 245 -17.99 3.71 -29.27
CA GLY A 245 -17.63 3.95 -30.66
C GLY A 245 -16.12 3.87 -30.89
N GLY A 246 -15.72 3.56 -32.12
CA GLY A 246 -14.34 3.64 -32.60
C GLY A 246 -13.49 2.38 -32.35
N ASP A 247 -12.21 2.46 -32.76
CA ASP A 247 -11.23 1.39 -32.68
C ASP A 247 -10.56 1.33 -31.29
N ARG A 248 -11.36 1.00 -30.26
CA ARG A 248 -10.95 0.98 -28.84
C ARG A 248 -11.28 -0.32 -28.11
N GLU A 249 -11.80 -1.33 -28.82
CA GLU A 249 -12.22 -2.62 -28.22
C GLU A 249 -11.04 -3.35 -27.53
N ASP A 250 -9.83 -3.08 -27.99
CA ASP A 250 -8.58 -3.59 -27.43
C ASP A 250 -8.16 -2.90 -26.12
N ARG A 251 -8.73 -1.73 -25.81
CA ARG A 251 -8.35 -0.88 -24.67
C ARG A 251 -9.48 -0.62 -23.68
N LEU A 252 -10.73 -0.83 -24.08
CA LEU A 252 -11.92 -0.57 -23.29
C LEU A 252 -12.84 -1.78 -23.26
N ALA A 253 -13.16 -2.27 -22.07
CA ALA A 253 -14.28 -3.16 -21.84
C ALA A 253 -15.50 -2.33 -21.39
N VAL A 254 -16.67 -2.64 -21.93
CA VAL A 254 -17.93 -2.02 -21.49
C VAL A 254 -18.77 -3.08 -20.78
N GLU A 255 -19.08 -2.78 -19.52
CA GLU A 255 -19.78 -3.66 -18.61
C GLU A 255 -20.98 -2.93 -18.01
N ARG A 256 -21.90 -3.69 -17.41
CA ARG A 256 -23.11 -3.13 -16.79
C ARG A 256 -23.19 -3.51 -15.33
N TRP A 257 -23.77 -2.62 -14.51
CA TRP A 257 -24.06 -2.95 -13.11
C TRP A 257 -25.03 -4.13 -13.01
N ALA A 258 -24.77 -5.05 -12.07
CA ALA A 258 -25.71 -6.13 -11.75
C ALA A 258 -27.00 -5.66 -11.05
N GLY A 259 -27.12 -4.39 -10.67
CA GLY A 259 -28.30 -3.83 -10.01
C GLY A 259 -28.50 -2.35 -10.36
N ASP A 260 -29.39 -1.67 -9.65
CA ASP A 260 -29.97 -0.37 -10.05
C ASP A 260 -29.07 0.86 -9.80
N ARG A 261 -27.74 0.66 -9.82
CA ARG A 261 -26.80 1.78 -9.68
C ARG A 261 -26.88 2.67 -10.91
N ARG A 262 -27.20 3.95 -10.70
CA ARG A 262 -27.32 4.98 -11.75
C ARG A 262 -26.00 5.68 -12.11
N THR A 263 -24.93 5.36 -11.41
CA THR A 263 -23.63 5.99 -11.62
C THR A 263 -22.89 5.29 -12.75
N THR A 264 -22.42 6.05 -13.74
CA THR A 264 -21.44 5.55 -14.72
C THR A 264 -20.03 5.74 -14.17
N VAL A 265 -19.17 4.73 -14.29
CA VAL A 265 -17.79 4.77 -13.79
C VAL A 265 -16.83 4.25 -14.84
N LEU A 266 -15.80 5.03 -15.17
CA LEU A 266 -14.67 4.61 -15.98
C LEU A 266 -13.50 4.22 -15.06
N VAL A 267 -13.15 2.94 -15.06
CA VAL A 267 -12.10 2.35 -14.22
C VAL A 267 -10.82 2.19 -15.03
N ARG A 268 -9.70 2.66 -14.47
CA ARG A 268 -8.35 2.49 -15.01
C ARG A 268 -7.86 1.05 -14.88
N PRO A 269 -6.83 0.64 -15.65
CA PRO A 269 -6.20 -0.67 -15.51
C PRO A 269 -5.67 -0.98 -14.09
N ASP A 270 -5.37 0.03 -13.28
CA ASP A 270 -4.90 -0.12 -11.88
C ASP A 270 -6.03 -0.14 -10.83
N GLY A 271 -7.30 -0.06 -11.26
CA GLY A 271 -8.50 -0.18 -10.44
C GLY A 271 -8.97 1.12 -9.80
N TYR A 272 -8.44 2.26 -10.21
CA TYR A 272 -8.91 3.57 -9.78
C TYR A 272 -9.91 4.15 -10.78
N ALA A 273 -10.95 4.82 -10.29
CA ALA A 273 -11.88 5.52 -11.18
C ALA A 273 -11.18 6.74 -11.83
N ALA A 274 -10.99 6.68 -13.15
CA ALA A 274 -10.56 7.82 -13.95
C ALA A 274 -11.64 8.90 -14.00
N TRP A 275 -12.89 8.48 -14.15
CA TRP A 275 -14.05 9.36 -14.25
C TRP A 275 -15.30 8.67 -13.70
N ALA A 276 -16.25 9.46 -13.21
CA ALA A 276 -17.57 8.98 -12.83
C ALA A 276 -18.59 10.11 -12.93
N ALA A 277 -19.85 9.76 -13.15
CA ALA A 277 -20.97 10.70 -13.11
C ALA A 277 -22.28 9.97 -12.82
N ASP A 278 -23.23 10.65 -12.19
CA ASP A 278 -24.59 10.16 -12.01
C ASP A 278 -25.44 10.58 -13.22
N ALA A 279 -26.21 9.64 -13.79
CA ALA A 279 -27.08 9.88 -14.95
C ALA A 279 -26.36 10.52 -16.15
N ALA A 280 -25.16 10.01 -16.48
CA ALA A 280 -24.40 10.50 -17.62
C ALA A 280 -25.08 10.16 -18.95
N ASP A 281 -25.17 11.15 -19.84
CA ASP A 281 -25.60 10.93 -21.23
C ASP A 281 -24.46 10.33 -22.08
N ALA A 282 -24.81 9.82 -23.26
CA ALA A 282 -23.84 9.20 -24.16
C ALA A 282 -22.69 10.16 -24.56
N ARG A 283 -22.97 11.47 -24.62
CA ARG A 283 -21.98 12.49 -24.97
C ARG A 283 -20.93 12.67 -23.86
N ALA A 284 -21.36 12.71 -22.61
CA ALA A 284 -20.47 12.79 -21.45
C ALA A 284 -19.62 11.52 -21.31
N ILE A 285 -20.22 10.34 -21.57
CA ILE A 285 -19.51 9.07 -21.57
C ILE A 285 -18.43 9.06 -22.65
N GLU A 286 -18.77 9.42 -23.90
CA GLU A 286 -17.82 9.45 -25.01
C GLU A 286 -16.68 10.45 -24.76
N ALA A 287 -17.00 11.64 -24.23
CA ALA A 287 -15.98 12.63 -23.87
C ALA A 287 -15.01 12.10 -22.80
N ALA A 288 -15.51 11.38 -21.79
CA ALA A 288 -14.66 10.77 -20.77
C ALA A 288 -13.81 9.62 -21.35
N VAL A 289 -14.39 8.76 -22.19
CA VAL A 289 -13.66 7.68 -22.86
C VAL A 289 -12.56 8.24 -23.75
N ALA A 290 -12.85 9.22 -24.61
CA ALA A 290 -11.86 9.85 -25.48
C ALA A 290 -10.73 10.53 -24.68
N ALA A 291 -11.05 11.20 -23.57
CA ALA A 291 -10.06 11.90 -22.76
C ALA A 291 -9.09 10.95 -22.01
N HIS A 292 -9.54 9.74 -21.65
CA HIS A 292 -8.76 8.83 -20.80
C HIS A 292 -8.19 7.62 -21.54
N VAL A 293 -8.87 7.14 -22.58
CA VAL A 293 -8.53 5.91 -23.30
C VAL A 293 -7.85 6.22 -24.64
N GLY A 294 -8.16 7.37 -25.25
CA GLY A 294 -7.74 7.78 -26.60
C GLY A 294 -8.74 7.36 -27.65
#